data_AF-A0A7L5SZV2-F1
#
_entry.id   AF-A0A7L5SZV2-F1
#
_cell.length_a   1.000
_cell.length_b   1.000
_cell.length_c   1.000
_cell.angle_alpha   90.00
_cell.angle_beta   90.00
_cell.angle_gamma   90.00
#
_symmetry.space_group_name_H-M   'P 1'
#
loop_
_entity.id
_entity.type
_entity.pdbx_description
1 polymer ?
#
loop_
_entity_poly.entity_id
_entity_poly.type
_entity_poly.pdbx_seq_one_letter_code
_entity_poly.pdbx_strand_id
1 'polypeptide(L)' 'MPEPANPSASKVIGERDGEIASWGLAHPDGQTDVTSVEGTRRLSLNSPERAAWWFSREKDVSAWLIWFDSVVGER' A
#
# COMPACT_ATOMS: atom_id res chain seq x y z
N MET A 1 -15.47 -40.34 24.88
CA MET A 1 -15.61 -38.89 25.10
C MET A 1 -14.74 -38.22 24.04
N PRO A 2 -15.29 -37.51 23.03
CA PRO A 2 -14.45 -36.80 22.07
C PRO A 2 -13.99 -35.46 22.67
N GLU A 3 -12.71 -35.15 22.46
CA GLU A 3 -12.04 -33.91 22.84
C GLU A 3 -12.78 -32.70 22.22
N PRO A 4 -12.98 -31.58 22.93
CA PRO A 4 -13.58 -30.39 22.33
C PRO A 4 -12.62 -29.86 21.26
N ALA A 5 -13.10 -29.83 20.01
CA ALA A 5 -12.38 -29.24 18.89
C ALA A 5 -11.91 -27.83 19.29
N ASN A 6 -10.60 -27.67 19.39
CA ASN A 6 -9.96 -26.38 19.60
C ASN A 6 -10.44 -25.46 18.47
N PRO A 7 -11.19 -24.38 18.75
CA PRO A 7 -11.55 -23.42 17.72
C PRO A 7 -10.26 -22.69 17.39
N SER A 8 -9.51 -23.22 16.42
CA SER A 8 -8.44 -22.50 15.74
C SER A 8 -8.97 -21.11 15.49
N ALA A 9 -8.42 -20.15 16.24
CA ALA A 9 -8.86 -18.77 16.24
C ALA A 9 -9.01 -18.34 14.79
N SER A 10 -10.25 -18.26 14.33
CA SER A 10 -10.58 -17.54 13.12
C SER A 10 -10.14 -16.13 13.47
N LYS A 11 -8.93 -15.78 13.03
CA LYS A 11 -8.42 -14.43 13.04
C LYS A 11 -9.47 -13.64 12.27
N VAL A 12 -10.38 -13.03 13.01
CA VAL A 12 -11.17 -11.92 12.53
C VAL A 12 -10.11 -10.87 12.22
N ILE A 13 -9.64 -10.91 10.99
CA ILE A 13 -9.08 -9.73 10.35
C ILE A 13 -10.25 -8.76 10.39
N GLY A 14 -10.26 -7.91 11.42
CA GLY A 14 -11.18 -6.80 11.51
C GLY A 14 -11.20 -6.09 10.17
N GLU A 15 -12.38 -5.58 9.79
CA GLU A 15 -12.57 -4.81 8.56
C GLU A 15 -11.36 -3.88 8.38
N ARG A 16 -10.59 -4.10 7.31
CA ARG A 16 -9.36 -3.35 7.08
C ARG A 16 -9.78 -1.92 6.77
N ASP A 17 -9.58 -1.01 7.72
CA ASP A 17 -9.84 0.43 7.54
C ASP A 17 -9.01 1.04 6.39
N GLY A 18 -7.93 0.37 5.98
CA GLY A 18 -7.18 0.68 4.79
C GLY A 18 -6.09 -0.36 4.50
N GLU A 19 -5.65 -0.44 3.25
CA GLU A 19 -4.49 -1.22 2.85
C GLU A 19 -3.52 -0.38 2.03
N ILE A 20 -2.23 -0.75 2.10
CA ILE A 20 -1.23 -0.21 1.20
C ILE A 20 -1.36 -0.98 -0.11
N ALA A 21 -1.78 -0.31 -1.19
CA ALA A 21 -1.88 -0.95 -2.50
C ALA A 21 -0.51 -1.06 -3.21
N SER A 22 0.39 -0.12 -2.92
CA SER A 22 1.71 -0.04 -3.54
C SER A 22 2.66 0.89 -2.78
N TRP A 23 3.96 0.74 -3.01
CA TRP A 23 5.01 1.62 -2.50
C TRP A 23 6.06 1.90 -3.58
N GLY A 24 6.82 2.97 -3.44
CA GLY A 24 7.72 3.40 -4.49
C GLY A 24 8.68 4.51 -4.08
N LEU A 25 9.46 4.95 -5.06
CA LEU A 25 10.38 6.09 -4.94
C LEU A 25 10.01 7.13 -5.98
N ALA A 26 9.98 8.40 -5.54
CA ALA A 26 10.04 9.52 -6.46
C ALA A 26 11.50 9.96 -6.61
N HIS A 27 11.93 10.05 -7.86
CA HIS A 27 13.26 10.48 -8.26
C HIS A 27 13.30 12.01 -8.37
N PRO A 28 14.49 12.62 -8.26
CA PRO A 28 14.65 14.08 -8.34
C PRO A 28 14.21 14.71 -9.66
N ASP A 29 14.10 13.92 -10.73
CA ASP A 29 13.64 14.34 -12.06
C ASP A 29 12.11 14.33 -12.20
N GLY A 30 11.38 13.97 -11.14
CA GLY A 30 9.92 13.86 -11.11
C GLY A 30 9.40 12.48 -11.54
N GLN A 31 10.26 11.57 -12.01
CA GLN A 31 9.87 10.20 -12.29
C GLN A 31 9.52 9.48 -10.98
N THR A 32 8.47 8.68 -10.99
CA THR A 32 8.05 7.89 -9.84
C THR A 32 7.93 6.43 -10.23
N ASP A 33 8.68 5.56 -9.56
CA ASP A 33 8.59 4.12 -9.72
C ASP A 33 7.83 3.53 -8.54
N VAL A 34 6.73 2.85 -8.83
CA VAL A 34 5.84 2.26 -7.83
C VAL A 34 5.71 0.76 -8.09
N THR A 35 5.77 -0.03 -7.04
CA THR A 35 5.56 -1.48 -7.04
C THR A 35 4.38 -1.82 -6.14
N SER A 36 3.44 -2.62 -6.65
CA SER A 36 2.33 -3.14 -5.84
C SER A 36 2.85 -4.02 -4.71
N VAL A 37 2.15 -4.07 -3.58
CA VAL A 37 2.55 -4.90 -2.42
C VAL A 37 2.70 -6.38 -2.78
N GLU A 38 1.90 -6.87 -3.72
CA GLU A 38 1.99 -8.25 -4.23
C GLU A 38 3.20 -8.48 -5.16
N GLY A 39 3.98 -7.44 -5.49
CA GLY A 39 5.16 -7.51 -6.36
C GLY A 39 4.85 -7.80 -7.85
N THR A 40 3.59 -8.02 -8.21
CA THR A 40 3.17 -8.44 -9.56
C THR A 40 3.01 -7.27 -10.54
N ARG A 41 2.85 -6.05 -10.04
CA ARG A 41 2.63 -4.84 -10.85
C ARG A 41 3.67 -3.79 -10.52
N ARG A 42 4.34 -3.29 -11.56
CA ARG A 42 5.26 -2.15 -11.48
C ARG A 42 4.79 -1.06 -12.43
N LEU A 43 4.76 0.17 -11.95
CA LEU A 43 4.30 1.35 -12.65
C LEU A 43 5.41 2.40 -12.60
N SER A 44 5.82 2.90 -13.77
CA SER A 44 6.68 4.08 -13.88
C SER A 44 5.82 5.24 -14.36
N LEU A 45 5.70 6.28 -13.53
CA LEU A 45 4.83 7.42 -13.73
C LEU A 45 5.65 8.70 -13.75
N ASN A 46 5.17 9.72 -14.48
CA ASN A 46 5.85 11.02 -14.58
C ASN A 46 5.58 11.95 -13.38
N SER A 47 4.77 11.50 -12.42
CA SER A 47 4.43 12.26 -11.22
C SER A 47 3.79 11.29 -10.21
N PRO A 48 4.07 11.43 -8.92
CA PRO A 48 3.55 10.54 -7.91
C PRO A 48 2.05 10.72 -7.62
N GLU A 49 1.48 11.91 -7.87
CA GLU A 49 0.05 12.17 -7.78
C GLU A 49 -0.75 11.32 -8.79
N ARG A 50 -0.12 10.98 -9.93
CA ARG A 50 -0.74 10.06 -10.90
C ARG A 50 -0.88 8.65 -10.35
N ALA A 51 -0.07 8.25 -9.36
CA ALA A 51 -0.21 6.95 -8.72
C ALA A 51 -1.51 6.90 -7.92
N ALA A 52 -1.76 7.90 -7.05
CA ALA A 52 -3.00 7.99 -6.28
C ALA A 52 -4.23 8.10 -7.18
N TRP A 53 -4.15 8.88 -8.27
CA TRP A 53 -5.23 8.94 -9.27
C TRP A 53 -5.50 7.57 -9.91
N TRP A 54 -4.45 6.81 -10.25
CA TRP A 54 -4.58 5.49 -10.87
C TRP A 54 -5.28 4.50 -9.93
N PHE A 55 -4.91 4.48 -8.65
CA PHE A 55 -5.53 3.61 -7.64
C PHE A 55 -6.97 4.02 -7.28
N SER A 56 -7.30 5.31 -7.38
CA SER A 56 -8.66 5.81 -7.13
C SER A 56 -9.65 5.51 -8.27
N ARG A 57 -9.24 4.79 -9.33
CA ARG A 57 -10.13 4.39 -10.44
C ARG A 57 -11.02 3.20 -10.11
N GLU A 58 -10.67 2.41 -9.09
CA GLU A 58 -11.54 1.33 -8.62
C GLU A 58 -12.74 1.93 -7.86
N LYS A 59 -13.92 1.36 -8.11
CA LYS A 59 -15.13 1.79 -7.40
C LYS A 59 -14.95 1.49 -5.91
N ASP A 60 -15.37 2.44 -5.08
CA ASP A 60 -15.33 2.36 -3.61
C ASP A 60 -13.93 2.36 -2.99
N VAL A 61 -12.88 2.71 -3.76
CA VAL A 61 -11.51 2.87 -3.26
C VAL A 61 -11.13 4.35 -3.16
N SER A 62 -10.75 4.79 -1.95
CA SER A 62 -10.10 6.10 -1.74
C SER A 62 -8.60 5.89 -1.59
N ALA A 63 -7.80 6.29 -2.58
CA ALA A 63 -6.35 6.17 -2.51
C ALA A 63 -5.69 7.48 -2.06
N TRP A 64 -4.69 7.36 -1.20
CA TRP A 64 -3.93 8.48 -0.65
C TRP A 64 -2.45 8.29 -0.91
N LEU A 65 -1.75 9.41 -1.18
CA LEU A 65 -0.31 9.44 -1.35
C LEU A 65 0.32 9.92 -0.03
N ILE A 66 1.19 9.09 0.56
CA ILE A 66 1.92 9.41 1.79
C ILE A 66 3.41 9.43 1.49
N TRP A 67 4.09 10.50 1.91
CA TRP A 67 5.54 10.65 1.78
C TRP A 67 6.23 10.45 3.12
N PHE A 68 7.30 9.68 3.11
CA PHE A 68 8.26 9.66 4.20
C PHE A 68 9.44 10.52 3.77
N ASP A 69 9.47 11.75 4.25
CA ASP A 69 10.69 12.53 4.16
C ASP A 69 11.72 11.90 5.10
N SER A 70 12.90 11.57 4.57
CA SER A 70 14.01 11.19 5.41
C SER A 70 14.49 12.45 6.08
N VAL A 71 14.03 12.73 7.31
CA VAL A 71 14.73 13.66 8.18
C VAL A 71 16.15 13.12 8.29
N VAL A 72 17.08 13.70 7.56
CA VAL A 72 18.49 13.36 7.72
C VAL A 72 18.77 13.73 9.17
N GLY A 73 18.97 12.71 10.00
CA GLY A 73 19.36 12.94 11.38
C GLY A 73 20.69 13.65 11.31
N GLU A 74 20.71 14.95 11.58
CA GLU A 74 21.91 15.64 12.01
C GLU A 74 22.42 14.88 13.24
N ARG A 75 23.43 14.03 13.03
CA ARG A 75 24.23 13.37 14.07
C ARG A 75 25.67 13.78 13.88
#